data_AF-A0A529LT38-F1
#
_entry.id   AF-A0A529LT38-F1
#
_cell.length_a   1.000
_cell.length_b   1.000
_cell.length_c   1.000
_cell.angle_alpha   90.00
_cell.angle_beta   90.00
_cell.angle_gamma   90.00
#
_symmetry.space_group_name_H-M   'P 1'
#
loop_
_entity.id
_entity.type
_entity.pdbx_description
1 polymer ?
#
loop_
_entity_poly.entity_id
_entity_poly.type
_entity_poly.pdbx_seq_one_letter_code
_entity_poly.pdbx_strand_id
1 'polypeptide(L)' 'NKVIARRLNISVHTAKFHVAAILIKLGAANRTDAIAIAMRQGLVLV' A
#
# COMPACT_ATOMS: atom_id res chain seq x y z
N ASN A 1 -6.50 3.82 5.04
CA ASN A 1 -7.34 3.66 3.83
C ASN A 1 -8.35 4.78 3.65
N LYS A 2 -9.11 5.23 4.67
CA LYS A 2 -10.02 6.39 4.53
C LYS A 2 -9.31 7.67 4.06
N VAL A 3 -8.12 7.96 4.59
CA VAL A 3 -7.29 9.10 4.14
C VAL A 3 -6.84 8.93 2.69
N ILE A 4 -6.35 7.74 2.31
CA ILE A 4 -5.94 7.41 0.92
C ILE A 4 -7.13 7.62 -0.02
N ALA A 5 -8.29 7.07 0.33
CA ALA A 5 -9.54 7.17 -0.43
C ALA A 5 -9.95 8.63 -0.66
N ARG A 6 -9.92 9.46 0.39
CA ARG A 6 -10.22 10.90 0.28
C ARG A 6 -9.21 11.64 -0.61
N ARG A 7 -7.90 11.41 -0.40
CA ARG A 7 -6.85 12.08 -1.17
C ARG A 7 -6.88 11.73 -2.66
N LEU A 8 -7.26 10.50 -2.99
CA LEU A 8 -7.29 10.00 -4.37
C LEU A 8 -8.70 10.04 -5.00
N ASN A 9 -9.70 10.58 -4.29
CA ASN A 9 -11.10 10.60 -4.72
C ASN A 9 -11.64 9.22 -5.18
N ILE A 10 -11.36 8.17 -4.41
CA ILE A 10 -11.85 6.79 -4.65
C ILE A 10 -12.62 6.27 -3.45
N SER A 11 -13.37 5.17 -3.63
CA SER A 11 -14.03 4.52 -2.52
C SER A 11 -13.03 3.90 -1.53
N VAL A 12 -13.42 3.80 -0.26
CA VAL A 12 -12.60 3.10 0.76
C VAL A 12 -12.38 1.63 0.40
N HIS A 13 -13.36 1.01 -0.28
CA HIS A 13 -13.26 -0.35 -0.77
C HIS A 13 -12.16 -0.48 -1.84
N THR A 14 -12.13 0.42 -2.82
CA THR A 14 -11.08 0.49 -3.85
C THR A 14 -9.70 0.73 -3.24
N ALA A 15 -9.58 1.61 -2.24
CA ALA A 15 -8.32 1.80 -1.52
C ALA A 15 -7.87 0.53 -0.77
N LYS A 16 -8.79 -0.25 -0.19
CA LYS A 16 -8.46 -1.56 0.42
C LYS A 16 -7.98 -2.56 -0.62
N PHE A 17 -8.64 -2.62 -1.76
CA PHE A 17 -8.27 -3.48 -2.87
C PHE A 17 -6.83 -3.20 -3.34
N HIS A 18 -6.47 -1.93 -3.59
CA HIS A 18 -5.11 -1.59 -4.00
C HIS A 18 -4.07 -1.92 -2.94
N VAL A 19 -4.34 -1.65 -1.66
CA VAL A 19 -3.42 -2.01 -0.57
C VAL A 19 -3.20 -3.52 -0.52
N ALA A 20 -4.26 -4.33 -0.62
CA ALA A 20 -4.12 -5.79 -0.64
C ALA A 20 -3.30 -6.28 -1.85
N ALA A 21 -3.54 -5.71 -3.03
CA ALA A 21 -2.76 -6.05 -4.23
C ALA A 21 -1.28 -5.68 -4.08
N ILE A 22 -0.96 -4.55 -3.43
CA ILE A 22 0.44 -4.16 -3.14
C ILE A 22 1.10 -5.16 -2.19
N LEU A 23 0.40 -5.58 -1.12
CA LEU A 23 0.95 -6.59 -0.20
C LEU A 23 1.29 -7.89 -0.94
N ILE A 24 0.39 -8.36 -1.81
CA ILE A 24 0.60 -9.57 -2.62
C ILE A 24 1.80 -9.39 -3.56
N LYS A 25 1.86 -8.27 -4.30
CA LYS A 25 2.94 -8.01 -5.26
C LYS A 25 4.31 -7.88 -4.60
N LEU A 26 4.36 -7.36 -3.38
CA LEU A 26 5.60 -7.26 -2.60
C LEU A 26 5.91 -8.52 -1.80
N GLY A 27 5.01 -9.52 -1.75
CA GLY A 27 5.15 -10.70 -0.90
C GLY A 27 5.15 -10.36 0.60
N ALA A 28 4.51 -9.26 1.00
CA ALA A 28 4.57 -8.73 2.35
C ALA A 28 3.50 -9.33 3.26
N ALA A 29 3.87 -9.72 4.48
CA ALA A 29 2.94 -10.29 5.46
C ALA A 29 1.97 -9.26 6.06
N ASN A 30 2.40 -8.00 6.12
CA ASN A 30 1.60 -6.89 6.62
C ASN A 30 2.08 -5.56 6.03
N ARG A 31 1.43 -4.45 6.43
CA ARG A 31 1.74 -3.12 5.88
C ARG A 31 3.11 -2.59 6.26
N THR A 32 3.56 -2.85 7.49
CA THR A 32 4.88 -2.42 7.94
C THR A 32 5.96 -3.14 7.15
N ASP A 33 5.79 -4.44 6.94
CA ASP A 33 6.68 -5.26 6.12
C ASP A 33 6.71 -4.78 4.66
N ALA A 34 5.55 -4.45 4.09
CA ALA A 34 5.47 -3.91 2.73
C ALA A 34 6.25 -2.60 2.56
N ILE A 35 6.20 -1.71 3.56
CA ILE A 35 6.98 -0.46 3.54
C ILE A 35 8.47 -0.76 3.62
N ALA A 36 8.88 -1.68 4.49
CA ALA A 36 10.29 -2.09 4.61
C ALA A 36 10.83 -2.70 3.31
N ILE A 37 10.05 -3.57 2.65
CA ILE A 37 10.40 -4.14 1.34
C ILE A 37 10.49 -3.05 0.28
N ALA A 38 9.48 -2.18 0.19
CA ALA A 38 9.44 -1.10 -0.80
C ALA A 38 10.63 -0.14 -0.66
N MET A 39 11.05 0.20 0.57
CA MET A 39 12.24 1.01 0.82
C MET A 39 13.53 0.29 0.40
N ARG A 40 13.71 -0.99 0.77
CA ARG A 40 14.89 -1.78 0.37
C ARG A 40 15.01 -1.92 -1.15
N GLN A 41 13.88 -1.97 -1.86
CA GLN A 41 13.82 -2.05 -3.32
C GLN A 41 13.89 -0.68 -4.01
N GLY A 42 13.95 0.43 -3.27
CA GLY A 42 13.99 1.78 -3.84
C GLY A 42 12.68 2.25 -4.48
N LEU A 43 11.55 1.61 -4.16
CA LEU A 43 10.22 1.97 -4.69
C LEU A 43 9.58 3.17 -3.95
N VAL A 44 10.00 3.41 -2.71
CA VAL A 44 9.52 4.51 -1.86
C VAL A 44 10.72 5.08 -1.10
N LEU A 45 10.78 6.41 -1.01
CA LEU A 45 11.81 7.16 -0.29
C LEU A 45 11.20 7.81 0.97
N VAL A 46 12.06 8.15 1.93
CA VAL A 46 11.71 8.91 3.15
C VAL A 46 12.12 10.36 2.99
#